data_AF-A0A9D9M034-F1
#
_entry.id   AF-A0A9D9M034-F1
#
_cell.length_a   1.000
_cell.length_b   1.000
_cell.length_c   1.000
_cell.angle_alpha   90.00
_cell.angle_beta   90.00
_cell.angle_gamma   90.00
#
_symmetry.space_group_name_H-M   'P 1'
#
loop_
_entity.id
_entity.type
_entity.pdbx_description
1 polymer ?
#
loop_
_entity_poly.entity_id
_entity_poly.type
_entity_poly.pdbx_seq_one_letter_code
_entity_poly.pdbx_strand_id
1 'polypeptide(L)'
;MKKIIFIVIFISFISALLGCRTGVPSDIPDDISPQEIIQQAQELYEKGNNYASQYMYELLLDRYGTDTTYLVIGLYEIAHIKIKEKKYAEAESMLNQVLECYDSYDAAFIPAKYRVLAQKDLEKIEKAGKRK
;
A
#
# COMPACT_ATOMS: atom_id res chain seq x y z
N MET A 1 42.85 -17.54 14.83
CA MET A 1 42.67 -16.14 15.27
C MET A 1 42.16 -15.22 14.15
N LYS A 2 42.81 -15.15 12.97
CA LYS A 2 42.34 -14.33 11.81
C LYS A 2 40.91 -14.66 11.31
N LYS A 3 40.49 -15.94 11.37
CA LYS A 3 39.14 -16.38 10.97
C LYS A 3 38.02 -15.92 11.93
N ILE A 4 38.34 -15.75 13.22
CA ILE A 4 37.37 -15.29 14.24
C ILE A 4 37.14 -13.78 14.07
N ILE A 5 38.19 -13.02 13.74
CA ILE A 5 38.09 -11.58 13.45
C ILE A 5 37.19 -11.31 12.23
N PHE A 6 37.26 -12.15 11.19
CA PHE A 6 36.39 -12.01 10.01
C PHE A 6 34.91 -12.29 10.31
N ILE A 7 34.60 -13.20 11.24
CA ILE A 7 33.21 -13.53 11.61
C ILE A 7 32.55 -12.40 12.42
N VAL A 8 33.31 -11.73 13.29
CA VAL A 8 32.82 -10.62 14.11
C VAL A 8 32.50 -9.37 13.27
N ILE A 9 33.30 -9.12 12.21
CA ILE A 9 33.05 -7.99 11.28
C ILE A 9 31.80 -8.25 10.42
N PHE A 10 31.52 -9.50 10.05
CA PHE A 10 30.35 -9.85 9.25
C PHE A 10 29.03 -9.79 10.05
N ILE A 11 29.07 -10.11 11.35
CA ILE A 11 27.89 -10.02 12.24
C ILE A 11 27.55 -8.56 12.58
N SER A 12 28.53 -7.67 12.67
CA SER A 12 28.30 -6.24 12.92
C SER A 12 27.59 -5.52 11.75
N PHE A 13 27.74 -6.02 10.52
CA PHE A 13 27.12 -5.43 9.32
C PHE A 13 25.63 -5.79 9.15
N ILE A 14 25.17 -6.89 9.75
CA ILE A 14 23.77 -7.35 9.63
C ILE A 14 22.82 -6.56 10.55
N SER A 15 23.32 -5.99 11.65
CA SER A 15 22.51 -5.24 12.62
C SER A 15 22.09 -3.84 12.16
N ALA A 16 22.65 -3.33 11.05
CA ALA A 16 22.31 -2.01 10.51
C ALA A 16 21.07 -2.00 9.59
N LEU A 17 20.47 -3.15 9.29
CA LEU A 17 19.30 -3.25 8.40
C LEU A 17 17.95 -3.27 9.14
N LEU A 18 17.95 -3.20 10.47
CA LEU A 18 16.74 -3.07 11.29
C LEU A 18 16.40 -1.58 11.50
N GLY A 19 16.24 -0.83 10.41
CA GLY A 19 15.69 0.51 10.48
C GLY A 19 14.24 0.43 10.97
N CYS A 20 13.99 0.78 12.23
CA CYS A 20 12.65 0.95 12.78
C CYS A 20 11.89 2.03 12.00
N ARG A 21 11.16 1.64 10.95
CA ARG A 21 10.09 2.43 10.34
C ARG A 21 8.75 1.97 10.92
N THR A 22 8.63 2.06 12.24
CA THR A 22 7.45 1.64 13.00
C THR A 22 6.88 2.86 13.72
N GLY A 23 6.21 3.72 12.97
CA GLY A 23 5.50 4.86 13.52
C GLY A 23 4.44 5.32 12.54
N VAL A 24 3.19 5.40 13.01
CA VAL A 24 2.12 6.16 12.36
C VAL A 24 2.21 7.63 12.80
N PRO A 25 1.75 8.59 11.98
CA PRO A 25 1.62 9.98 12.43
C PRO A 25 0.74 10.06 13.69
N SER A 26 1.23 10.68 14.76
CA SER A 26 0.53 10.76 16.06
C SER A 26 -0.55 11.83 16.13
N ASP A 27 -0.50 12.83 15.25
CA ASP A 27 -1.33 14.04 15.33
C ASP A 27 -1.96 14.33 13.97
N ILE A 28 -2.97 13.52 13.60
CA ILE A 28 -3.73 13.71 12.36
C ILE A 28 -4.94 14.61 12.69
N PRO A 29 -5.08 15.80 12.07
CA PRO A 29 -6.22 16.67 12.29
C PRO A 29 -7.55 15.99 11.94
N ASP A 30 -8.62 16.29 12.67
CA ASP A 30 -9.95 15.75 12.40
C ASP A 30 -10.53 16.26 11.06
N ASP A 31 -10.12 17.46 10.64
CA ASP A 31 -10.52 18.15 9.42
C ASP A 31 -9.51 17.98 8.26
N ILE A 32 -8.53 17.08 8.39
CA ILE A 32 -7.57 16.79 7.32
C ILE A 32 -8.30 16.42 6.02
N SER A 33 -7.95 17.09 4.92
CA SER A 33 -8.58 16.86 3.64
C SER A 33 -8.20 15.49 3.05
N PRO A 34 -9.03 14.90 2.18
CA PRO A 34 -8.70 13.63 1.54
C PRO A 34 -7.43 13.73 0.69
N GLN A 35 -7.16 14.89 0.07
CA GLN A 35 -5.94 15.12 -0.70
C GLN A 35 -4.68 15.12 0.19
N GLU A 36 -4.75 15.73 1.37
CA GLU A 36 -3.65 15.69 2.33
C GLU A 36 -3.40 14.28 2.87
N ILE A 37 -4.45 13.51 3.14
CA ILE A 37 -4.33 12.09 3.51
C ILE A 37 -3.59 11.31 2.41
N ILE A 38 -4.04 11.45 1.15
CA ILE A 38 -3.43 10.75 0.00
C ILE A 38 -1.96 11.14 -0.15
N GLN A 39 -1.65 12.43 -0.09
CA GLN A 39 -0.27 12.90 -0.23
C GLN A 39 0.63 12.32 0.88
N GLN A 40 0.20 12.41 2.14
CA GLN A 40 0.96 11.86 3.27
C GLN A 40 1.14 10.35 3.16
N ALA A 41 0.08 9.62 2.75
CA ALA A 41 0.14 8.18 2.55
C ALA A 41 1.19 7.80 1.48
N GLN A 42 1.23 8.54 0.37
CA GLN A 42 2.22 8.35 -0.71
C GLN A 42 3.64 8.66 -0.23
N GLU A 43 3.85 9.77 0.47
CA GLU A 43 5.17 10.12 1.02
C GLU A 43 5.68 9.06 2.00
N LEU A 44 4.81 8.52 2.85
CA LEU A 44 5.15 7.42 3.77
C LEU A 44 5.54 6.15 3.01
N TYR A 45 4.82 5.83 1.93
CA TYR A 45 5.12 4.70 1.06
C TYR A 45 6.46 4.85 0.33
N GLU A 46 6.75 6.03 -0.21
CA GLU A 46 8.03 6.36 -0.85
C GLU A 46 9.19 6.29 0.15
N LYS A 47 8.94 6.73 1.38
CA LYS A 47 9.82 6.52 2.53
C LYS A 47 9.77 5.08 3.04
N GLY A 48 9.22 4.10 2.31
CA GLY A 48 9.19 2.68 2.66
C GLY A 48 8.53 2.32 3.99
N ASN A 49 7.72 3.23 4.57
CA ASN A 49 6.91 2.97 5.74
C ASN A 49 5.52 2.48 5.29
N ASN A 50 5.47 1.25 4.79
CA ASN A 50 4.26 0.65 4.24
C ASN A 50 3.13 0.56 5.28
N TYR A 51 3.47 0.31 6.55
CA TYR A 51 2.48 0.24 7.64
C TYR A 51 1.76 1.57 7.84
N ALA A 52 2.51 2.66 7.97
CA ALA A 52 1.90 3.99 8.15
C ALA A 52 1.18 4.48 6.88
N SER A 53 1.70 4.14 5.70
CA SER A 53 1.02 4.41 4.44
C SER A 53 -0.34 3.71 4.38
N GLN A 54 -0.39 2.40 4.69
CA GLN A 54 -1.64 1.64 4.75
C GLN A 54 -2.62 2.26 5.75
N TYR A 55 -2.14 2.63 6.95
CA TYR A 55 -2.96 3.28 7.97
C TYR A 55 -3.61 4.58 7.46
N MET A 56 -2.87 5.43 6.74
CA MET A 56 -3.43 6.66 6.16
C MET A 56 -4.48 6.36 5.08
N TYR A 57 -4.28 5.33 4.26
CA TYR A 57 -5.30 4.94 3.29
C TYR A 57 -6.54 4.30 3.95
N GLU A 58 -6.38 3.58 5.05
CA GLU A 58 -7.50 3.11 5.86
C GLU A 58 -8.29 4.28 6.46
N LEU A 59 -7.59 5.32 6.93
CA LEU A 59 -8.22 6.57 7.38
C LEU A 59 -8.99 7.29 6.24
N LEU A 60 -8.44 7.29 5.01
CA LEU A 60 -9.13 7.82 3.83
C LEU A 60 -10.45 7.09 3.61
N LEU A 61 -10.45 5.76 3.68
CA LEU A 61 -11.64 4.93 3.50
C LEU A 61 -12.66 5.17 4.61
N ASP A 62 -12.20 5.28 5.86
CA ASP A 62 -13.06 5.51 7.02
C ASP A 62 -13.78 6.88 6.95
N ARG A 63 -13.04 7.94 6.61
CA ARG A 63 -13.59 9.31 6.60
C ARG A 63 -14.29 9.70 5.30
N TYR A 64 -13.83 9.16 4.16
CA TYR A 64 -14.22 9.64 2.83
C TYR A 64 -14.64 8.51 1.87
N GLY A 65 -14.66 7.25 2.29
CA GLY A 65 -14.95 6.10 1.42
C GLY A 65 -16.40 5.97 0.93
N THR A 66 -17.30 6.86 1.36
CA THR A 66 -18.64 6.98 0.75
C THR A 66 -18.59 7.64 -0.63
N ASP A 67 -17.55 8.42 -0.92
CA ASP A 67 -17.26 8.90 -2.27
C ASP A 67 -16.48 7.83 -3.03
N THR A 68 -17.05 7.37 -4.15
CA THR A 68 -16.50 6.28 -4.97
C THR A 68 -15.07 6.59 -5.46
N THR A 69 -14.71 7.86 -5.64
CA THR A 69 -13.34 8.26 -6.01
C THR A 69 -12.35 7.88 -4.91
N TYR A 70 -12.64 8.24 -3.66
CA TYR A 70 -11.76 7.97 -2.53
C TYR A 70 -11.78 6.50 -2.10
N LEU A 71 -12.93 5.83 -2.26
CA LEU A 71 -13.03 4.38 -2.12
C LEU A 71 -12.05 3.67 -3.07
N VAL A 72 -12.08 4.01 -4.37
CA VAL A 72 -11.21 3.38 -5.38
C VAL A 72 -9.73 3.69 -5.11
N ILE A 73 -9.40 4.93 -4.75
CA ILE A 73 -8.02 5.32 -4.42
C ILE A 73 -7.52 4.49 -3.23
N GLY A 74 -8.26 4.48 -2.12
CA GLY A 74 -7.85 3.77 -0.90
C GLY A 74 -7.74 2.26 -1.13
N LEU A 75 -8.74 1.64 -1.75
CA LEU A 75 -8.72 0.20 -2.04
C LEU A 75 -7.53 -0.21 -2.92
N TYR A 76 -7.30 0.52 -4.01
CA TYR A 76 -6.19 0.22 -4.91
C TYR A 76 -4.84 0.36 -4.21
N GLU A 77 -4.61 1.47 -3.50
CA GLU A 77 -3.31 1.73 -2.88
C GLU A 77 -3.00 0.73 -1.75
N ILE A 78 -4.01 0.37 -0.95
CA ILE A 78 -3.86 -0.71 0.05
C ILE A 78 -3.56 -2.03 -0.65
N ALA A 79 -4.30 -2.39 -1.70
CA ALA A 79 -4.04 -3.62 -2.45
C ALA A 79 -2.59 -3.68 -3.00
N HIS A 80 -2.11 -2.55 -3.53
CA HIS A 80 -0.75 -2.42 -4.03
C HIS A 80 0.31 -2.65 -2.93
N ILE A 81 0.06 -2.16 -1.71
CA ILE A 81 0.88 -2.47 -0.52
C ILE A 81 0.82 -3.97 -0.20
N LYS A 82 -0.37 -4.58 -0.16
CA LYS A 82 -0.56 -6.02 0.12
C LYS A 82 0.18 -6.92 -0.87
N ILE A 83 0.29 -6.52 -2.14
CA ILE A 83 1.07 -7.25 -3.15
C ILE A 83 2.56 -7.27 -2.77
N LYS A 84 3.12 -6.14 -2.33
CA LYS A 84 4.51 -6.09 -1.84
C LYS A 84 4.71 -7.00 -0.62
N GLU A 85 3.70 -7.11 0.23
CA GLU A 85 3.67 -8.02 1.39
C GLU A 85 3.38 -9.48 1.02
N LYS A 86 3.15 -9.79 -0.27
CA LYS A 86 2.75 -11.12 -0.77
C LYS A 86 1.40 -11.63 -0.23
N LYS A 87 0.56 -10.75 0.30
CA LYS A 87 -0.81 -11.03 0.75
C LYS A 87 -1.76 -11.00 -0.44
N TYR A 88 -1.53 -11.92 -1.38
CA TYR A 88 -2.19 -11.86 -2.70
C TYR A 88 -3.70 -12.04 -2.65
N ALA A 89 -4.23 -12.86 -1.74
CA ALA A 89 -5.68 -13.05 -1.62
C ALA A 89 -6.41 -11.78 -1.16
N GLU A 90 -5.83 -11.07 -0.17
CA GLU A 90 -6.36 -9.77 0.27
C GLU A 90 -6.28 -8.74 -0.87
N ALA A 91 -5.12 -8.66 -1.53
CA ALA A 91 -4.93 -7.75 -2.65
C ALA A 91 -5.93 -8.00 -3.79
N GLU A 92 -6.09 -9.26 -4.20
CA GLU A 92 -7.00 -9.66 -5.28
C GLU A 92 -8.45 -9.27 -4.96
N SER A 93 -8.91 -9.52 -3.74
CA SER A 93 -10.26 -9.11 -3.29
C SER A 93 -10.46 -7.60 -3.42
N MET A 94 -9.50 -6.79 -2.99
CA MET A 94 -9.58 -5.33 -3.06
C MET A 94 -9.49 -4.81 -4.51
N LEU A 95 -8.65 -5.42 -5.35
CA LEU A 95 -8.55 -5.06 -6.76
C LEU A 95 -9.83 -5.38 -7.54
N ASN A 96 -10.49 -6.49 -7.23
CA ASN A 96 -11.79 -6.82 -7.82
C ASN A 96 -12.86 -5.79 -7.40
N GLN A 97 -12.89 -5.37 -6.13
CA GLN A 97 -13.77 -4.28 -5.69
C GLN A 97 -13.49 -2.96 -6.43
N VAL A 98 -12.21 -2.64 -6.69
CA VAL A 98 -11.85 -1.49 -7.52
C VAL A 98 -12.44 -1.60 -8.93
N LEU A 99 -12.38 -2.79 -9.55
CA LEU A 99 -12.94 -2.99 -10.89
C LEU A 99 -14.47 -2.94 -10.91
N GLU A 100 -15.13 -3.49 -9.90
CA GLU A 100 -16.59 -3.43 -9.73
C GLU A 100 -17.10 -1.98 -9.64
N CYS A 101 -16.33 -1.07 -9.03
CA CYS A 101 -16.69 0.36 -8.98
C CYS A 101 -16.81 0.99 -10.38
N TYR A 102 -16.09 0.49 -11.39
CA TYR A 102 -16.18 0.99 -12.77
C TYR A 102 -17.37 0.48 -13.56
N ASP A 103 -18.13 -0.48 -13.01
CA ASP A 103 -19.39 -0.95 -13.58
C ASP A 103 -20.61 -0.19 -13.02
N SER A 104 -20.37 0.75 -12.11
CA SER A 104 -21.40 1.61 -11.48
C SER A 104 -21.68 2.90 -12.27
N TYR A 105 -22.77 3.60 -11.92
CA TYR A 105 -23.13 4.90 -12.51
C TYR A 105 -22.06 5.99 -12.26
N ASP A 106 -21.31 5.88 -11.16
CA ASP A 106 -20.31 6.87 -10.76
C ASP A 106 -18.98 6.72 -11.51
N ALA A 107 -18.85 5.71 -12.38
CA ALA A 107 -17.61 5.38 -13.10
C ALA A 107 -17.01 6.57 -13.87
N ALA A 108 -17.84 7.54 -14.31
CA ALA A 108 -17.39 8.74 -15.00
C ALA A 108 -16.53 9.69 -14.13
N PHE A 109 -16.70 9.64 -12.81
CA PHE A 109 -15.96 10.48 -11.86
C PHE A 109 -14.69 9.81 -11.33
N ILE A 110 -14.58 8.50 -11.50
CA ILE A 110 -13.43 7.72 -11.01
C ILE A 110 -12.23 7.91 -11.96
N PRO A 111 -11.03 8.25 -11.46
CA PRO A 111 -9.85 8.39 -12.31
C PRO A 111 -9.48 7.08 -13.02
N ALA A 112 -9.67 7.01 -14.34
CA ALA A 112 -9.50 5.81 -15.16
C ALA A 112 -8.17 5.06 -15.00
N LYS A 113 -7.12 5.74 -14.50
CA LYS A 113 -5.83 5.13 -14.18
C LYS A 113 -5.97 3.93 -13.24
N TYR A 114 -6.88 3.98 -12.26
CA TYR A 114 -6.99 2.92 -11.25
C TYR A 114 -7.55 1.62 -11.83
N ARG A 115 -8.42 1.68 -12.86
CA ARG A 115 -8.85 0.50 -13.60
C ARG A 115 -7.68 -0.23 -14.24
N VAL A 116 -6.83 0.52 -14.96
CA VAL A 116 -5.68 -0.02 -15.68
C VAL A 116 -4.64 -0.59 -14.70
N LEU A 117 -4.40 0.12 -13.59
CA LEU A 117 -3.45 -0.33 -12.58
C LEU A 117 -3.94 -1.58 -11.86
N ALA A 118 -5.23 -1.65 -11.50
CA ALA A 118 -5.80 -2.82 -10.85
C ALA A 118 -5.71 -4.08 -11.72
N GLN A 119 -6.01 -3.96 -13.02
CA GLN A 119 -5.85 -5.07 -13.98
C GLN A 119 -4.39 -5.56 -14.05
N LYS A 120 -3.42 -4.64 -14.11
CA LYS A 120 -1.98 -5.00 -14.14
C LYS A 120 -1.54 -5.71 -12.87
N ASP A 121 -2.01 -5.27 -11.72
CA ASP A 121 -1.66 -5.87 -10.45
C ASP A 121 -2.32 -7.25 -10.24
N LEU A 122 -3.54 -7.46 -10.76
CA LEU A 122 -4.15 -8.80 -10.85
C LEU A 122 -3.35 -9.75 -11.74
N GLU A 123 -2.91 -9.31 -12.92
CA GLU A 123 -2.04 -10.13 -13.77
C GLU A 123 -0.73 -10.52 -13.07
N LYS A 124 -0.18 -9.59 -12.27
CA LYS A 124 1.02 -9.84 -11.47
C LYS A 124 0.79 -10.89 -10.39
N ILE A 125 -0.36 -10.84 -9.71
CA ILE A 125 -0.78 -11.86 -8.74
C ILE A 125 -0.91 -13.22 -9.42
N GLU A 126 -1.59 -13.30 -10.57
CA GLU A 126 -1.77 -14.56 -11.32
C GLU A 126 -0.42 -15.18 -11.71
N LYS A 127 0.50 -14.36 -12.25
CA LYS A 127 1.86 -14.79 -12.61
C LYS A 127 2.66 -15.28 -11.39
N ALA A 128 2.45 -14.68 -10.22
CA ALA A 128 3.09 -15.12 -8.98
C ALA A 128 2.54 -16.46 -8.49
N GLY A 129 1.24 -16.72 -8.68
CA GLY A 129 0.62 -18.01 -8.38
C GLY A 129 1.12 -19.16 -9.27
N LYS A 130 1.31 -18.91 -10.57
CA LYS A 130 1.81 -19.90 -11.55
C LYS A 130 3.30 -20.28 -11.38
N ARG A 131 4.05 -19.57 -10.53
CA ARG A 131 5.48 -19.83 -10.25
C ARG A 131 5.70 -20.69 -9.00
N LYS A 132 4.63 -21.08 -8.30
CA LYS A 132 4.69 -22.04 -7.18
C LYS A 132 4.53 -23.46 -7.70
#